data_AF-A0A969I7E1-F1
#
_entry.id   AF-A0A969I7E1-F1
#
_cell.length_a   1.000
_cell.length_b   1.000
_cell.length_c   1.000
_cell.angle_alpha   90.00
_cell.angle_beta   90.00
_cell.angle_gamma   90.00
#
_symmetry.space_group_name_H-M   'P 1'
#
loop_
_entity.id
_entity.type
_entity.pdbx_description
1 polymer ?
#
loop_
_entity_poly.entity_id
_entity_poly.type
_entity_poly.pdbx_seq_one_letter_code
_entity_poly.pdbx_strand_id
1 'polypeptide(L)'
;MGLESQQAFLLILDLPDVLTRDLSQLYGLTVTNQGTFLSQIARQLALTAAPAQPLRATPPLTEAQAQLRTLLNRLEMRPLPEYRQAVLEQLIEIFCQLDAPKNLIELKLLLAGRTQNWLSKTKLQDILNVLMRRGCFLNAAGEVVNARKEPIVRLSAPTVAALEQCCIEGYAYAAIAQDRHYFDDAANVATFAAVVGSPAPKPAAIAPSRPASTKILAPASLTRLTVKVELSCRTYAPNKTSAG
;
A
#
# COMPACT_ATOMS: atom_id res chain seq x y z
N MET A 1 39.66 -3.43 16.40
CA MET A 1 39.44 -3.78 14.98
C MET A 1 39.07 -2.50 14.26
N GLY A 2 40.06 -1.83 13.65
CA GLY A 2 39.83 -0.60 12.90
C GLY A 2 39.41 -0.96 11.48
N LEU A 3 38.29 -0.39 11.02
CA LEU A 3 37.98 -0.38 9.58
C LEU A 3 39.10 0.41 8.89
N GLU A 4 39.69 -0.16 7.83
CA GLU A 4 40.62 0.61 7.01
C GLU A 4 39.90 1.85 6.49
N SER A 5 40.53 3.02 6.64
CA SER A 5 39.98 4.35 6.30
C SER A 5 39.43 4.47 4.86
N GLN A 6 39.72 3.49 4.01
CA GLN A 6 39.22 3.35 2.65
C GLN A 6 37.94 2.52 2.54
N GLN A 7 37.14 2.35 3.61
CA GLN A 7 35.88 1.59 3.52
C GLN A 7 34.68 2.26 4.19
N ALA A 8 34.85 3.45 4.75
CA ALA A 8 33.81 4.15 5.47
C ALA A 8 33.36 5.41 4.72
N PHE A 9 32.05 5.47 4.45
CA PHE A 9 31.40 6.56 3.73
C PHE A 9 30.44 7.31 4.66
N LEU A 10 30.45 8.63 4.54
CA LEU A 10 29.46 9.50 5.18
C LEU A 10 28.67 10.21 4.08
N LEU A 11 27.41 9.83 3.91
CA LEU A 11 26.50 10.43 2.95
C LEU A 11 25.73 11.58 3.61
N ILE A 12 25.96 12.81 3.12
CA ILE A 12 25.22 14.01 3.52
C ILE A 12 24.52 14.57 2.27
N LEU A 13 23.21 14.41 2.21
CA LEU A 13 22.42 14.62 0.99
C LEU A 13 22.55 16.05 0.43
N ASP A 14 22.55 17.04 1.31
CA ASP A 14 22.52 18.47 0.96
C ASP A 14 23.89 19.16 1.08
N LEU A 15 24.99 18.40 1.09
CA LEU A 15 26.32 18.97 1.24
C LEU A 15 26.88 19.43 -0.12
N PRO A 16 27.32 20.70 -0.27
CA PRO A 16 28.02 21.18 -1.46
C PRO A 16 29.29 20.38 -1.79
N ASP A 17 29.59 20.18 -3.07
CA ASP A 17 30.75 19.41 -3.55
C ASP A 17 32.12 19.94 -3.08
N VAL A 18 32.19 21.21 -2.72
CA VAL A 18 33.42 21.81 -2.18
C VAL A 18 33.70 21.29 -0.77
N LEU A 19 32.65 21.19 0.05
CA LEU A 19 32.74 20.78 1.45
C LEU A 19 32.93 19.27 1.61
N THR A 20 32.50 18.45 0.64
CA THR A 20 32.73 17.00 0.68
C THR A 20 34.22 16.65 0.68
N ARG A 21 35.06 17.40 -0.06
CA ARG A 21 36.51 17.17 -0.11
C ARG A 21 37.21 17.56 1.19
N ASP A 22 36.88 18.73 1.71
CA ASP A 22 37.51 19.26 2.94
C ASP A 22 37.20 18.35 4.13
N LEU A 23 35.94 17.93 4.27
CA LEU A 23 35.52 17.01 5.33
C LEU A 23 36.12 15.61 5.15
N SER A 24 36.27 15.13 3.91
CA SER A 24 36.89 13.82 3.67
C SER A 24 38.35 13.78 4.13
N GLN A 25 39.08 14.88 3.91
CA GLN A 25 40.48 15.01 4.33
C GLN A 25 40.62 15.15 5.85
N LEU A 26 39.73 15.91 6.48
CA LEU A 26 39.75 16.14 7.93
C LEU A 26 39.50 14.88 8.77
N TYR A 27 38.56 14.04 8.34
CA TYR A 27 38.12 12.88 9.13
C TYR A 27 38.72 11.55 8.68
N GLY A 28 39.46 11.52 7.56
CA GLY A 28 40.01 10.28 7.01
C GLY A 28 38.92 9.28 6.61
N LEU A 29 37.74 9.78 6.22
CA LEU A 29 36.56 9.03 5.78
C LEU A 29 36.06 9.63 4.46
N THR A 30 35.41 8.86 3.60
CA THR A 30 34.88 9.39 2.34
C THR A 30 33.54 10.08 2.58
N VAL A 31 33.54 11.42 2.63
CA VAL A 31 32.32 12.23 2.71
C VAL A 31 31.80 12.49 1.31
N THR A 32 30.53 12.22 1.08
CA THR A 32 29.90 12.35 -0.24
C THR A 32 28.48 12.86 -0.10
N ASN A 33 27.94 13.39 -1.18
CA ASN A 33 26.57 13.88 -1.25
C ASN A 33 25.75 13.06 -2.25
N GLN A 34 24.49 13.43 -2.44
CA GLN A 34 23.60 12.71 -3.33
C GLN A 34 24.12 12.64 -4.79
N GLY A 35 24.82 13.67 -5.27
CA GLY A 35 25.34 13.73 -6.64
C GLY A 35 26.63 12.92 -6.87
N THR A 36 27.42 12.70 -5.82
CA THR A 36 28.75 12.08 -5.92
C THR A 36 28.83 10.69 -5.31
N PHE A 37 27.80 10.25 -4.58
CA PHE A 37 27.82 8.98 -3.85
C PHE A 37 28.10 7.77 -4.73
N LEU A 38 27.36 7.64 -5.84
CA LEU A 38 27.47 6.48 -6.72
C LEU A 38 28.82 6.43 -7.45
N SER A 39 29.36 7.59 -7.85
CA SER A 39 30.65 7.65 -8.53
C SER A 39 31.81 7.33 -7.58
N GLN A 40 31.72 7.75 -6.32
CA GLN A 40 32.72 7.43 -5.30
C GLN A 40 32.70 5.95 -4.91
N ILE A 41 31.51 5.37 -4.70
CA ILE A 41 31.39 3.92 -4.43
C ILE A 41 31.89 3.09 -5.62
N ALA A 42 31.50 3.46 -6.85
CA ALA A 42 31.94 2.75 -8.04
C ALA A 42 33.47 2.80 -8.19
N ARG A 43 34.09 3.96 -7.96
CA ARG A 43 35.55 4.12 -7.98
C ARG A 43 36.25 3.24 -6.95
N GLN A 44 35.69 3.14 -5.75
CA GLN A 44 36.29 2.41 -4.63
C GLN A 44 36.15 0.90 -4.77
N LEU A 45 35.09 0.44 -5.43
CA LEU A 45 34.86 -0.96 -5.79
C LEU A 45 35.50 -1.34 -7.13
N ALA A 46 36.30 -0.46 -7.75
CA ALA A 46 36.89 -0.62 -9.07
C ALA A 46 35.87 -0.99 -10.17
N LEU A 47 34.62 -0.56 -10.01
CA LEU A 47 33.56 -0.75 -10.98
C LEU A 47 33.66 0.35 -12.03
N THR A 48 33.63 -0.02 -13.30
CA THR A 48 33.52 0.93 -14.42
C THR A 48 32.16 1.60 -14.30
N ALA A 49 32.14 2.83 -13.75
CA ALA A 49 30.90 3.58 -13.59
C ALA A 49 30.29 3.81 -14.98
N ALA A 50 29.15 3.18 -15.25
CA ALA A 50 28.31 3.57 -16.37
C ALA A 50 28.04 5.09 -16.26
N PRO A 51 28.04 5.83 -17.39
CA PRO A 51 27.79 7.27 -17.35
C PRO A 51 26.48 7.50 -16.60
N ALA A 52 26.58 8.21 -15.47
CA ALA A 52 25.42 8.56 -14.66
C ALA A 52 24.41 9.26 -15.57
N GLN A 53 23.27 8.61 -15.80
CA GLN A 53 22.14 9.31 -16.39
C GLN A 53 21.86 10.51 -15.49
N PRO A 54 21.76 11.74 -16.03
CA PRO A 54 21.37 12.88 -15.23
C PRO A 54 19.98 12.59 -14.67
N LEU A 55 19.92 12.27 -13.39
CA LEU A 55 18.68 12.21 -12.63
C LEU A 55 18.05 13.59 -12.79
N ARG A 56 16.94 13.66 -13.52
CA ARG A 56 16.16 14.89 -13.69
C ARG A 56 15.92 15.44 -12.29
N ALA A 57 16.51 16.59 -12.00
CA ALA A 57 16.31 17.30 -10.75
C ALA A 57 14.80 17.50 -10.59
N THR A 58 14.22 16.81 -9.62
CA THR A 58 12.81 16.98 -9.31
C THR A 58 12.69 18.39 -8.73
N PRO A 59 11.82 19.26 -9.27
CA PRO A 59 11.69 20.61 -8.74
C PRO A 59 11.37 20.55 -7.24
N PRO A 60 11.92 21.47 -6.44
CA PRO A 60 11.66 21.49 -5.00
C PRO A 60 10.16 21.64 -4.78
N LEU A 61 9.63 20.85 -3.84
CA LEU A 61 8.21 20.93 -3.49
C LEU A 61 7.89 22.31 -2.93
N THR A 62 6.72 22.83 -3.28
CA THR A 62 6.16 23.99 -2.59
C THR A 62 5.83 23.64 -1.15
N GLU A 63 5.73 24.65 -0.27
CA GLU A 63 5.37 24.43 1.14
C GLU A 63 4.03 23.68 1.28
N ALA A 64 3.01 24.07 0.51
CA ALA A 64 1.71 23.40 0.49
C ALA A 64 1.81 21.92 0.08
N GLN A 65 2.63 21.61 -0.94
CA GLN A 65 2.88 20.23 -1.34
C GLN A 65 3.60 19.43 -0.26
N ALA A 66 4.58 20.04 0.43
CA ALA A 66 5.29 19.42 1.55
C ALA A 66 4.36 19.15 2.75
N GLN A 67 3.44 20.07 3.05
CA GLN A 67 2.45 19.92 4.11
C GLN A 67 1.48 18.76 3.80
N LEU A 68 0.89 18.71 2.59
CA LEU A 68 0.02 17.61 2.18
C LEU A 68 0.76 16.26 2.19
N ARG A 69 2.00 16.21 1.68
CA ARG A 69 2.80 14.98 1.70
C ARG A 69 3.10 14.53 3.12
N THR A 70 3.34 15.46 4.04
CA THR A 70 3.56 15.18 5.46
C THR A 70 2.30 14.62 6.12
N LEU A 71 1.14 15.23 5.86
CA LEU A 71 -0.17 14.71 6.32
C LEU A 71 -0.38 13.27 5.86
N LEU A 72 -0.23 13.00 4.56
CA LEU A 72 -0.45 11.68 3.98
C LEU A 72 0.55 10.64 4.51
N ASN A 73 1.80 11.02 4.73
CA ASN A 73 2.82 10.16 5.35
C ASN A 73 2.46 9.79 6.78
N ARG A 74 2.01 10.75 7.60
CA ARG A 74 1.58 10.50 8.99
C ARG A 74 0.43 9.52 9.07
N LEU A 75 -0.40 9.47 8.04
CA LEU A 75 -1.52 8.55 7.95
C LEU A 75 -1.16 7.19 7.31
N GLU A 76 0.11 6.92 7.00
CA GLU A 76 0.57 5.73 6.27
C GLU A 76 -0.09 5.58 4.90
N MET A 77 -0.31 6.70 4.20
CA MET A 77 -0.97 6.79 2.90
C MET A 77 -0.14 7.63 1.94
N ARG A 78 1.17 7.36 1.86
CA ARG A 78 2.04 8.10 0.95
C ARG A 78 1.53 7.92 -0.49
N PRO A 79 1.25 9.00 -1.22
CA PRO A 79 0.96 8.90 -2.64
C PRO A 79 2.24 8.54 -3.38
N LEU A 80 2.20 7.47 -4.14
CA LEU A 80 3.33 6.90 -4.86
C LEU A 80 2.96 6.74 -6.36
N PRO A 81 2.63 7.85 -7.05
CA PRO A 81 2.05 7.79 -8.40
C PRO A 81 2.90 7.00 -9.38
N GLU A 82 4.22 7.03 -9.25
CA GLU A 82 5.15 6.31 -10.13
C GLU A 82 5.07 4.79 -9.97
N TYR A 83 4.58 4.31 -8.82
CA TYR A 83 4.58 2.90 -8.45
C TYR A 83 3.18 2.31 -8.34
N ARG A 84 2.15 3.12 -8.07
CA ARG A 84 0.78 2.64 -7.81
C ARG A 84 0.28 1.72 -8.92
N GLN A 85 0.33 2.17 -10.17
CA GLN A 85 -0.21 1.40 -11.30
C GLN A 85 0.41 -0.01 -11.37
N ALA A 86 1.74 -0.11 -11.35
CA ALA A 86 2.43 -1.39 -11.40
C ALA A 86 2.09 -2.29 -10.19
N VAL A 87 1.91 -1.72 -9.00
CA VAL A 87 1.47 -2.48 -7.82
C VAL A 87 0.03 -2.99 -7.98
N LEU A 88 -0.86 -2.18 -8.54
CA LEU A 88 -2.26 -2.56 -8.77
C LEU A 88 -2.39 -3.67 -9.82
N GLU A 89 -1.60 -3.60 -10.89
CA GLU A 89 -1.50 -4.66 -11.91
C GLU A 89 -1.05 -5.98 -11.27
N GLN A 90 0.05 -5.95 -10.51
CA GLN A 90 0.57 -7.12 -9.82
C GLN A 90 -0.40 -7.68 -8.77
N LEU A 91 -1.14 -6.80 -8.08
CA LEU A 91 -2.16 -7.21 -7.11
C LEU A 91 -3.29 -7.99 -7.80
N ILE A 92 -3.80 -7.49 -8.93
CA ILE A 92 -4.84 -8.18 -9.70
C ILE A 92 -4.35 -9.54 -10.19
N GLU A 93 -3.14 -9.59 -10.76
CA GLU A 93 -2.53 -10.85 -11.20
C GLU A 93 -2.40 -11.88 -10.08
N ILE A 94 -2.00 -11.46 -8.88
CA ILE A 94 -1.95 -12.33 -7.71
C ILE A 94 -3.34 -12.90 -7.44
N PHE A 95 -4.39 -12.06 -7.39
CA PHE A 95 -5.75 -12.51 -7.12
C PHE A 95 -6.30 -13.47 -8.18
N CYS A 96 -5.89 -13.34 -9.44
CA CYS A 96 -6.24 -14.30 -10.49
C CYS A 96 -5.58 -15.69 -10.31
N GLN A 97 -4.53 -15.78 -9.50
CA GLN A 97 -3.71 -16.98 -9.31
C GLN A 97 -3.80 -17.54 -7.87
N LEU A 98 -4.66 -16.99 -7.02
CA LEU A 98 -4.79 -17.45 -5.64
C LEU A 98 -5.58 -18.76 -5.58
N ASP A 99 -4.91 -19.82 -5.10
CA ASP A 99 -5.56 -21.10 -4.79
C ASP A 99 -6.33 -21.08 -3.46
N ALA A 100 -5.99 -20.14 -2.57
CA ALA A 100 -6.60 -20.00 -1.25
C ALA A 100 -6.66 -18.53 -0.81
N PRO A 101 -7.65 -18.14 0.02
CA PRO A 101 -7.74 -16.79 0.59
C PRO A 101 -6.46 -16.40 1.33
N LYS A 102 -6.06 -15.13 1.19
CA LYS A 102 -4.86 -14.58 1.83
C LYS A 102 -5.20 -13.36 2.67
N ASN A 103 -4.52 -13.18 3.79
CA ASN A 103 -4.60 -11.94 4.55
C ASN A 103 -3.64 -10.87 3.98
N LEU A 104 -3.74 -9.64 4.50
CA LEU A 104 -2.94 -8.51 3.97
C LEU A 104 -1.43 -8.70 4.17
N ILE A 105 -1.02 -9.41 5.22
CA ILE A 105 0.40 -9.69 5.50
C ILE A 105 0.96 -10.63 4.43
N GLU A 106 0.22 -11.68 4.09
CA GLU A 106 0.59 -12.64 3.05
C GLU A 106 0.59 -11.98 1.66
N LEU A 107 -0.43 -11.19 1.33
CA LEU A 107 -0.49 -10.44 0.07
C LEU A 107 0.72 -9.50 -0.09
N LYS A 108 1.12 -8.81 0.99
CA LYS A 108 2.32 -7.97 0.98
C LYS A 108 3.58 -8.78 0.70
N LEU A 109 3.71 -9.97 1.27
CA LEU A 109 4.87 -10.84 1.02
C LEU A 109 4.92 -11.31 -0.44
N LEU A 110 3.77 -11.69 -1.00
CA LEU A 110 3.66 -12.08 -2.41
C LEU A 110 4.02 -10.91 -3.34
N LEU A 111 3.44 -9.73 -3.10
CA LEU A 111 3.78 -8.52 -3.85
C LEU A 111 5.26 -8.16 -3.72
N ALA A 112 5.81 -8.19 -2.51
CA ALA A 112 7.22 -7.92 -2.29
C ALA A 112 8.12 -8.89 -3.07
N GLY A 113 7.72 -10.15 -3.23
CA GLY A 113 8.42 -11.12 -4.08
C GLY A 113 8.44 -10.70 -5.56
N ARG A 114 7.35 -10.12 -6.06
CA ARG A 114 7.25 -9.66 -7.47
C ARG A 114 7.91 -8.30 -7.73
N THR A 115 8.01 -7.45 -6.72
CA THR A 115 8.56 -6.09 -6.84
C THR A 115 9.97 -5.94 -6.25
N GLN A 116 10.65 -7.06 -5.96
CA GLN A 116 11.87 -7.16 -5.14
C GLN A 116 12.97 -6.14 -5.47
N ASN A 117 13.05 -5.69 -6.72
CA ASN A 117 14.14 -4.86 -7.22
C ASN A 117 13.82 -3.37 -7.34
N TRP A 118 12.56 -2.96 -7.21
CA TRP A 118 12.16 -1.57 -7.50
C TRP A 118 11.19 -0.96 -6.48
N LEU A 119 10.64 -1.73 -5.53
CA LEU A 119 9.73 -1.20 -4.52
C LEU A 119 9.98 -1.77 -3.12
N SER A 120 10.19 -0.88 -2.15
CA SER A 120 10.36 -1.27 -0.74
C SER A 120 9.06 -1.79 -0.12
N LYS A 121 9.16 -2.67 0.89
CA LYS A 121 8.03 -3.21 1.66
C LYS A 121 7.18 -2.12 2.33
N THR A 122 7.78 -1.01 2.76
CA THR A 122 7.06 0.11 3.37
C THR A 122 6.16 0.80 2.36
N LYS A 123 6.71 1.13 1.17
CA LYS A 123 5.93 1.71 0.06
C LYS A 123 4.76 0.82 -0.38
N LEU A 124 4.97 -0.51 -0.44
CA LEU A 124 3.89 -1.48 -0.68
C LEU A 124 2.81 -1.41 0.40
N GLN A 125 3.21 -1.35 1.68
CA GLN A 125 2.28 -1.25 2.80
C GLN A 125 1.42 0.01 2.72
N ASP A 126 1.98 1.16 2.31
CA ASP A 126 1.24 2.42 2.17
C ASP A 126 0.11 2.27 1.14
N ILE A 127 0.39 1.67 -0.03
CA ILE A 127 -0.62 1.43 -1.07
C ILE A 127 -1.71 0.47 -0.57
N LEU A 128 -1.30 -0.65 0.04
CA LEU A 128 -2.23 -1.63 0.60
C LEU A 128 -3.11 -1.06 1.72
N ASN A 129 -2.56 -0.18 2.56
CA ASN A 129 -3.30 0.51 3.61
C ASN A 129 -4.40 1.40 3.03
N VAL A 130 -4.11 2.14 1.96
CA VAL A 130 -5.10 3.00 1.28
C VAL A 130 -6.24 2.14 0.72
N LEU A 131 -5.90 1.06 0.00
CA LEU A 131 -6.89 0.12 -0.54
C LEU A 131 -7.76 -0.51 0.55
N MET A 132 -7.15 -0.93 1.67
CA MET A 132 -7.89 -1.49 2.80
C MET A 132 -8.86 -0.47 3.41
N ARG A 133 -8.42 0.78 3.63
CA ARG A 133 -9.27 1.86 4.17
C ARG A 133 -10.43 2.23 3.25
N ARG A 134 -10.28 2.02 1.95
CA ARG A 134 -11.34 2.24 0.95
C ARG A 134 -12.20 1.01 0.69
N GLY A 135 -11.97 -0.06 1.43
CA GLY A 135 -12.76 -1.28 1.35
C GLY A 135 -12.58 -2.04 0.04
N CYS A 136 -11.35 -1.99 -0.51
CA CYS A 136 -11.03 -2.72 -1.74
C CYS A 136 -10.92 -4.22 -1.57
N PHE A 137 -10.89 -4.71 -0.32
CA PHE A 137 -10.72 -6.13 0.01
C PHE A 137 -12.00 -6.69 0.62
N LEU A 138 -12.48 -7.80 0.08
CA LEU A 138 -13.71 -8.46 0.52
C LEU A 138 -13.44 -9.86 1.04
N ASN A 139 -14.14 -10.25 2.11
CA ASN A 139 -14.10 -11.59 2.67
C ASN A 139 -15.07 -12.54 1.93
N ALA A 140 -15.17 -13.79 2.39
CA ALA A 140 -16.05 -14.81 1.78
C ALA A 140 -17.55 -14.45 1.84
N ALA A 141 -17.96 -13.68 2.86
CA ALA A 141 -19.32 -13.17 2.99
C ALA A 141 -19.59 -11.94 2.10
N GLY A 142 -18.57 -11.45 1.39
CA GLY A 142 -18.66 -10.25 0.57
C GLY A 142 -18.58 -8.94 1.38
N GLU A 143 -18.20 -9.01 2.65
CA GLU A 143 -18.06 -7.86 3.53
C GLU A 143 -16.66 -7.25 3.40
N VAL A 144 -16.54 -5.96 3.69
CA VAL A 144 -15.27 -5.23 3.65
C VAL A 144 -14.34 -5.70 4.76
N VAL A 145 -13.14 -6.13 4.37
CA VAL A 145 -12.06 -6.51 5.28
C VAL A 145 -11.40 -5.27 5.86
N ASN A 146 -11.47 -5.13 7.19
CA ASN A 146 -10.86 -4.01 7.92
C ASN A 146 -9.67 -4.44 8.80
N ALA A 147 -9.46 -5.75 8.99
CA ALA A 147 -8.39 -6.29 9.81
C ALA A 147 -7.30 -6.95 8.98
N ARG A 148 -6.02 -6.61 9.26
CA ARG A 148 -4.86 -7.12 8.49
C ARG A 148 -4.71 -8.65 8.47
N LYS A 149 -5.25 -9.34 9.47
CA LYS A 149 -5.18 -10.81 9.61
C LYS A 149 -6.41 -11.54 9.04
N GLU A 150 -7.45 -10.81 8.66
CA GLU A 150 -8.67 -11.40 8.12
C GLU A 150 -8.42 -11.91 6.69
N PRO A 151 -8.95 -13.10 6.33
CA PRO A 151 -8.80 -13.65 4.99
C PRO A 151 -9.54 -12.82 3.93
N ILE A 152 -8.82 -12.46 2.87
CA ILE A 152 -9.34 -11.74 1.71
C ILE A 152 -9.55 -12.76 0.59
N VAL A 153 -10.76 -12.75 0.03
CA VAL A 153 -11.18 -13.68 -1.03
C VAL A 153 -11.19 -13.00 -2.39
N ARG A 154 -11.62 -11.74 -2.44
CA ARG A 154 -11.72 -11.00 -3.70
C ARG A 154 -11.49 -9.51 -3.51
N LEU A 155 -11.21 -8.84 -4.62
CA LEU A 155 -11.19 -7.39 -4.70
C LEU A 155 -12.62 -6.86 -4.92
N SER A 156 -12.94 -5.68 -4.36
CA SER A 156 -14.22 -5.01 -4.63
C SER A 156 -14.30 -4.48 -6.07
N ALA A 157 -13.13 -4.20 -6.67
CA ALA A 157 -13.00 -3.77 -8.05
C ALA A 157 -11.93 -4.61 -8.78
N PRO A 158 -12.25 -5.24 -9.93
CA PRO A 158 -11.33 -6.15 -10.60
C PRO A 158 -10.42 -5.47 -11.64
N THR A 159 -10.43 -4.13 -11.75
CA THR A 159 -9.66 -3.39 -12.76
C THR A 159 -8.69 -2.41 -12.13
N VAL A 160 -7.54 -2.21 -12.79
CA VAL A 160 -6.50 -1.26 -12.35
C VAL A 160 -7.08 0.14 -12.20
N ALA A 161 -7.86 0.61 -13.18
CA ALA A 161 -8.45 1.94 -13.16
C ALA A 161 -9.39 2.15 -11.96
N ALA A 162 -10.17 1.14 -11.60
CA ALA A 162 -11.07 1.25 -10.46
C ALA A 162 -10.33 1.22 -9.11
N LEU A 163 -9.28 0.39 -8.97
CA LEU A 163 -8.44 0.40 -7.78
C LEU A 163 -7.62 1.69 -7.65
N GLU A 164 -7.14 2.24 -8.77
CA GLU A 164 -6.44 3.53 -8.81
C GLU A 164 -7.37 4.64 -8.36
N GLN A 165 -8.61 4.64 -8.84
CA GLN A 165 -9.65 5.55 -8.39
C GLN A 165 -9.91 5.43 -6.89
N CYS A 166 -9.96 4.20 -6.34
CA CYS A 166 -10.05 4.00 -4.89
C CYS A 166 -8.85 4.62 -4.15
N CYS A 167 -7.62 4.47 -4.67
CA CYS A 167 -6.44 5.11 -4.08
C CYS A 167 -6.58 6.64 -4.04
N ILE A 168 -6.93 7.24 -5.19
CA ILE A 168 -7.10 8.69 -5.34
C ILE A 168 -8.17 9.21 -4.37
N GLU A 169 -9.30 8.53 -4.26
CA GLU A 169 -10.35 8.86 -3.29
C GLU A 169 -9.89 8.73 -1.84
N GLY A 170 -9.04 7.75 -1.53
CA GLY A 170 -8.45 7.61 -0.20
C GLY A 170 -7.58 8.78 0.18
N TYR A 171 -6.74 9.26 -0.74
CA TYR A 171 -5.92 10.46 -0.52
C TYR A 171 -6.79 11.72 -0.41
N ALA A 172 -7.81 11.85 -1.26
CA ALA A 172 -8.72 12.98 -1.24
C ALA A 172 -9.53 13.05 0.06
N TYR A 173 -10.02 11.90 0.53
CA TYR A 173 -10.71 11.80 1.82
C TYR A 173 -9.82 12.25 2.97
N ALA A 174 -8.52 11.92 2.93
CA ALA A 174 -7.56 12.35 3.94
C ALA A 174 -7.37 13.87 3.99
N ALA A 175 -7.35 14.52 2.82
CA ALA A 175 -7.28 15.97 2.72
C ALA A 175 -8.56 16.63 3.27
N ILE A 176 -9.74 16.13 2.89
CA ILE A 176 -11.04 16.64 3.37
C ILE A 176 -11.22 16.43 4.88
N ALA A 177 -10.71 15.32 5.41
CA ALA A 177 -10.77 15.05 6.84
C ALA A 177 -9.96 16.07 7.67
N GLN A 178 -8.92 16.67 7.08
CA GLN A 178 -8.14 17.73 7.70
C GLN A 178 -8.76 19.11 7.48
N ASP A 179 -9.28 19.37 6.28
CA ASP A 179 -10.00 20.60 5.93
C ASP A 179 -11.18 20.27 5.01
N ARG A 180 -12.40 20.46 5.51
CA ARG A 180 -13.64 20.12 4.79
C ARG A 180 -13.78 20.88 3.46
N HIS A 181 -13.18 22.06 3.38
CA HIS A 181 -13.23 22.96 2.22
C HIS A 181 -11.94 22.89 1.38
N TYR A 182 -11.08 21.88 1.62
CA TYR A 182 -9.77 21.78 0.96
C TYR A 182 -9.86 21.92 -0.56
N PHE A 183 -10.85 21.29 -1.20
CA PHE A 183 -11.03 21.32 -2.66
C PHE A 183 -11.85 22.51 -3.19
N ASP A 184 -12.29 23.43 -2.32
CA ASP A 184 -12.95 24.66 -2.74
C ASP A 184 -11.93 25.70 -3.26
N ASP A 185 -10.65 25.55 -2.89
CA ASP A 185 -9.53 26.36 -3.38
C ASP A 185 -8.82 25.67 -4.57
N ALA A 186 -8.74 26.38 -5.71
CA ALA A 186 -8.05 25.92 -6.91
C ALA A 186 -6.54 25.65 -6.68
N ALA A 187 -5.89 26.39 -5.77
CA ALA A 187 -4.49 26.17 -5.42
C ALA A 187 -4.29 24.83 -4.69
N ASN A 188 -5.23 24.44 -3.83
CA ASN A 188 -5.23 23.16 -3.14
C ASN A 188 -5.53 22.00 -4.09
N VAL A 189 -6.43 22.19 -5.06
CA VAL A 189 -6.68 21.21 -6.14
C VAL A 189 -5.40 20.97 -6.97
N ALA A 190 -4.70 22.04 -7.35
CA ALA A 190 -3.43 21.93 -8.08
C ALA A 190 -2.34 21.26 -7.22
N THR A 191 -2.27 21.59 -5.93
CA THR A 191 -1.37 20.95 -4.96
C THR A 191 -1.64 19.46 -4.83
N PHE A 192 -2.91 19.07 -4.71
CA PHE A 192 -3.32 17.66 -4.67
C PHE A 192 -2.91 16.94 -5.95
N ALA A 193 -3.19 17.51 -7.12
CA ALA A 193 -2.86 16.89 -8.39
C ALA A 193 -1.34 16.69 -8.55
N ALA A 194 -0.53 17.66 -8.12
CA ALA A 194 0.93 17.55 -8.15
C ALA A 194 1.46 16.48 -7.19
N VAL A 195 0.89 16.35 -5.98
CA VAL A 195 1.37 15.39 -4.96
C VAL A 195 0.86 13.97 -5.22
N VAL A 196 -0.40 13.82 -5.62
CA VAL A 196 -1.03 12.52 -5.86
C VAL A 196 -0.74 12.00 -7.27
N GLY A 197 -0.35 12.86 -8.21
CA GLY A 197 -0.12 12.54 -9.61
C GLY A 197 -1.42 12.28 -10.39
N SER A 198 -2.55 12.77 -9.88
CA SER A 198 -3.88 12.57 -10.48
C SER A 198 -4.84 13.69 -10.07
N PRO A 199 -5.81 14.06 -10.92
CA PRO A 199 -6.77 15.11 -10.59
C PRO A 199 -7.61 14.77 -9.35
N ALA A 200 -8.09 15.80 -8.68
CA ALA A 200 -9.01 15.63 -7.55
C ALA A 200 -10.30 14.90 -8.00
N PRO A 201 -10.78 13.91 -7.24
CA PRO A 201 -12.02 13.21 -7.55
C PRO A 201 -13.23 14.15 -7.38
N LYS A 202 -14.34 13.83 -8.04
CA LYS A 202 -15.58 14.61 -7.90
C LYS A 202 -16.10 14.52 -6.45
N PRO A 203 -16.69 15.59 -5.87
CA PRO A 203 -17.12 15.61 -4.46
C PRO A 203 -18.04 14.44 -4.06
N ALA A 204 -18.92 14.00 -4.96
CA ALA A 204 -19.83 12.88 -4.73
C ALA A 204 -19.11 11.53 -4.50
N ALA A 205 -17.88 11.38 -4.99
CA ALA A 205 -17.07 10.16 -4.85
C ALA A 205 -16.25 10.13 -3.54
N ILE A 206 -16.08 11.28 -2.86
CA ILE A 206 -15.26 11.42 -1.66
C ILE A 206 -16.06 11.17 -0.37
N ALA A 207 -17.35 10.89 -0.48
CA ALA A 207 -18.16 10.49 0.66
C ALA A 207 -17.50 9.29 1.38
N PRO A 208 -17.56 9.23 2.73
CA PRO A 208 -17.11 8.04 3.43
C PRO A 208 -17.83 6.84 2.85
N SER A 209 -17.07 5.84 2.40
CA SER A 209 -17.64 4.53 2.11
C SER A 209 -18.23 4.04 3.41
N ARG A 210 -19.54 4.24 3.56
CA ARG A 210 -20.31 3.83 4.73
C ARG A 210 -19.99 2.34 4.94
N PRO A 211 -19.48 1.90 6.10
CA PRO A 211 -19.53 0.49 6.39
C PRO A 211 -21.02 0.13 6.37
N ALA A 212 -21.44 -0.72 5.45
CA ALA A 212 -22.78 -1.26 5.42
C ALA A 212 -22.96 -2.20 6.62
N SER A 213 -22.98 -1.64 7.83
CA SER A 213 -23.70 -2.20 8.97
C SER A 213 -25.01 -1.46 9.05
N THR A 214 -25.95 -1.91 8.22
CA THR A 214 -27.36 -1.82 8.58
C THR A 214 -27.98 -3.13 8.14
N LYS A 215 -27.91 -4.13 9.04
CA LYS A 215 -28.99 -5.10 9.14
C LYS A 215 -30.26 -4.28 9.35
N ILE A 216 -30.99 -4.02 8.27
CA ILE A 216 -32.40 -3.69 8.40
C ILE A 216 -33.04 -4.99 8.86
N LEU A 217 -33.18 -5.11 10.18
CA LEU A 217 -34.12 -6.02 10.79
C LEU A 217 -35.51 -5.56 10.29
N ALA A 218 -36.02 -6.20 9.25
CA ALA A 218 -37.45 -6.15 8.98
C ALA A 218 -38.16 -6.78 10.20
N PRO A 219 -39.25 -6.17 10.71
CA PRO A 219 -40.01 -6.79 11.79
C PRO A 219 -40.58 -8.12 11.30
N ALA A 220 -40.32 -9.16 12.08
CA ALA A 220 -40.82 -10.49 11.86
C ALA A 220 -42.34 -10.48 11.64
N SER A 221 -42.76 -10.75 10.41
CA SER A 221 -44.10 -11.29 10.19
C SER A 221 -44.05 -12.78 10.53
N LEU A 222 -44.61 -13.10 11.70
CA LEU A 222 -44.91 -14.46 12.14
C LEU A 222 -45.65 -15.21 11.04
N THR A 223 -44.92 -16.05 10.30
CA THR A 223 -45.52 -17.13 9.52
C THR A 223 -44.95 -18.43 10.05
N ARG A 224 -45.80 -19.20 10.73
CA ARG A 224 -45.52 -20.55 11.22
C ARG A 224 -44.98 -21.40 10.06
N LEU A 225 -43.72 -21.79 10.15
CA LEU A 225 -43.18 -22.93 9.39
C LEU A 225 -43.15 -24.13 10.34
N THR A 226 -44.13 -25.01 10.13
CA THR A 226 -44.21 -26.33 10.75
C THR A 226 -43.05 -27.18 10.23
N VAL A 227 -42.02 -27.39 11.05
CA VAL A 227 -40.97 -28.35 10.72
C VAL A 227 -41.48 -29.75 11.09
N LYS A 228 -41.79 -30.54 10.07
CA LYS A 228 -42.12 -31.96 10.16
C LYS A 228 -40.80 -32.73 10.37
N VAL A 229 -40.57 -33.21 11.59
CA VAL A 229 -39.44 -34.10 11.91
C VAL A 229 -39.85 -35.53 11.50
N GLU A 230 -39.31 -36.03 10.39
CA GLU A 230 -39.40 -37.45 10.05
C GLU A 230 -38.23 -38.20 10.72
N LEU A 231 -38.54 -38.86 11.84
CA LEU A 231 -37.71 -39.86 12.48
C LEU A 231 -37.76 -41.15 11.65
N SER A 232 -36.69 -41.44 10.92
CA SER A 232 -36.52 -42.76 10.31
C SER A 232 -35.83 -43.70 11.31
N CYS A 233 -36.63 -44.57 11.93
CA CYS A 233 -36.15 -45.68 12.75
C CYS A 233 -35.51 -46.74 11.84
N ARG A 234 -34.19 -46.90 11.89
CA ARG A 234 -33.55 -48.15 11.48
C ARG A 234 -33.47 -49.08 12.68
N THR A 235 -34.37 -50.05 12.71
CA THR A 235 -34.28 -51.25 13.54
C THR A 235 -33.08 -52.07 13.10
N TYR A 236 -32.09 -52.23 13.98
CA TYR A 236 -31.03 -53.23 13.81
C TYR A 236 -31.30 -54.39 14.79
N ALA A 237 -31.53 -55.58 14.22
CA ALA A 237 -31.82 -56.80 14.95
C ALA A 237 -30.55 -57.36 15.65
N PRO A 238 -30.70 -58.08 16.77
CA PRO A 238 -29.60 -58.70 17.48
C PRO A 238 -29.17 -60.01 16.79
N ASN A 239 -27.90 -60.13 16.45
CA ASN A 239 -27.32 -61.41 16.02
C ASN A 239 -26.85 -62.19 17.25
N LYS A 240 -27.44 -63.37 17.46
CA LYS A 240 -27.08 -64.34 18.48
C LYS A 240 -25.99 -65.29 17.97
N THR A 241 -24.97 -65.48 18.82
CA THR A 241 -24.19 -66.71 19.13
C THR A 241 -23.45 -67.51 18.05
N SER A 242 -22.13 -67.68 18.28
CA SER A 242 -21.36 -68.92 18.57
C SER A 242 -19.91 -68.71 18.09
N ALA A 243 -18.83 -69.26 18.64
CA ALA A 243 -18.58 -70.33 19.60
C ALA A 243 -17.21 -70.07 20.29
N GLY A 244 -17.01 -70.69 21.45
CA GLY A 244 -15.78 -70.77 22.22
C GLY A 244 -16.07 -71.48 23.53
#